data_AF-U9SZA0-F1
#
_entry.id   AF-U9SZA0-F1
#
_cell.length_a   1.000
_cell.length_b   1.000
_cell.length_c   1.000
_cell.angle_alpha   90.00
_cell.angle_beta   90.00
_cell.angle_gamma   90.00
#
_symmetry.space_group_name_H-M   'P 1'
#
loop_
_entity.id
_entity.type
_entity.pdbx_description
1 polymer ?
#
loop_
_entity_poly.entity_id
_entity_poly.type
_entity_poly.pdbx_seq_one_letter_code
_entity_poly.pdbx_strand_id
1 'polypeptide(L)'
;MPTDLYTKIYNFLLNAEEEDITAGSVIYQGIEDNPWISQNELKSIIERAVAFVKNQYERGSSCHTTLLEVLLEPTHRILSSAVWRVVRL
;
A
#
# COMPACT_ATOMS: atom_id res chain seq x y z
N MET A 1 4.13 6.09 -17.63
CA MET A 1 4.33 7.32 -16.81
C MET A 1 4.14 6.91 -15.36
N PRO A 2 5.04 7.23 -14.42
CA PRO A 2 4.94 6.81 -13.01
C PRO A 2 3.69 7.36 -12.26
N THR A 3 2.89 8.18 -12.93
CA THR A 3 1.62 8.73 -12.46
C THR A 3 0.47 7.70 -12.44
N ASP A 4 0.53 6.66 -13.28
CA ASP A 4 -0.55 5.66 -13.36
C ASP A 4 -0.59 4.74 -12.14
N LEU A 5 0.57 4.22 -11.72
CA LEU A 5 0.61 3.28 -10.60
C LEU A 5 0.26 3.92 -9.25
N TYR A 6 0.69 5.15 -9.03
CA TYR A 6 0.24 5.93 -7.87
C TYR A 6 -1.28 6.07 -7.86
N THR A 7 -1.87 6.43 -9.00
CA THR A 7 -3.31 6.62 -9.13
C THR A 7 -4.07 5.30 -8.93
N LYS A 8 -3.54 4.19 -9.45
CA LYS A 8 -4.10 2.85 -9.28
C LYS A 8 -4.11 2.43 -7.80
N ILE A 9 -2.97 2.53 -7.12
CA ILE A 9 -2.86 2.21 -5.69
C ILE A 9 -3.74 3.13 -4.85
N TYR A 10 -3.74 4.44 -5.14
CA TYR A 10 -4.60 5.40 -4.45
C TYR A 10 -6.09 5.06 -4.59
N ASN A 11 -6.55 4.79 -5.81
CA ASN A 11 -7.94 4.43 -6.07
C ASN A 11 -8.31 3.09 -5.43
N PHE A 12 -7.40 2.12 -5.41
CA PHE A 12 -7.60 0.87 -4.70
C PHE A 12 -7.79 1.13 -3.19
N LEU A 13 -6.88 1.88 -2.56
CA LEU A 13 -6.95 2.21 -1.13
C LEU A 13 -8.21 3.00 -0.74
N LEU A 14 -8.76 3.81 -1.66
CA LEU A 14 -9.96 4.59 -1.40
C LEU A 14 -11.27 3.79 -1.53
N ASN A 15 -11.33 2.85 -2.47
CA ASN A 15 -12.59 2.23 -2.89
C ASN A 15 -12.72 0.76 -2.50
N ALA A 16 -11.62 0.08 -2.17
CA ALA A 16 -11.66 -1.30 -1.71
C ALA A 16 -12.32 -1.39 -0.32
N GLU A 17 -13.01 -2.49 -0.06
CA GLU A 17 -13.50 -2.79 1.27
C GLU A 17 -12.32 -2.95 2.23
N GLU A 18 -12.51 -2.59 3.51
CA GLU A 18 -11.43 -2.62 4.50
C GLU A 18 -10.77 -4.00 4.59
N GLU A 19 -11.56 -5.06 4.47
CA GLU A 19 -11.14 -6.46 4.51
C GLU A 19 -10.22 -6.86 3.33
N ASP A 20 -10.34 -6.16 2.19
CA ASP A 20 -9.55 -6.41 0.98
C ASP A 20 -8.22 -5.64 0.97
N ILE A 21 -8.07 -4.62 1.82
CA ILE A 21 -6.86 -3.81 1.92
C ILE A 21 -5.85 -4.53 2.80
N THR A 22 -4.91 -5.23 2.16
CA THR A 22 -3.80 -5.90 2.83
C THR A 22 -2.48 -5.48 2.19
N ALA A 23 -1.36 -5.67 2.90
CA ALA A 23 -0.04 -5.43 2.31
C ALA A 23 0.16 -6.24 1.02
N GLY A 24 -0.39 -7.47 0.96
CA GLY A 24 -0.32 -8.32 -0.23
C GLY A 24 -1.12 -7.76 -1.41
N SER A 25 -2.36 -7.32 -1.18
CA SER A 25 -3.19 -6.76 -2.26
C SER A 25 -2.65 -5.43 -2.78
N VAL A 26 -2.09 -4.58 -1.91
CA VAL A 26 -1.43 -3.33 -2.32
C VAL A 26 -0.16 -3.59 -3.14
N ILE A 27 0.66 -4.58 -2.75
CA ILE A 27 1.83 -4.98 -3.55
C ILE A 27 1.39 -5.58 -4.88
N TYR A 28 0.32 -6.38 -4.90
CA TYR A 28 -0.24 -6.97 -6.12
C TYR A 28 -0.59 -5.91 -7.16
N GLN A 29 -1.27 -4.81 -6.75
CA GLN A 29 -1.55 -3.69 -7.66
C GLN A 29 -0.28 -3.14 -8.33
N GLY A 30 0.82 -3.07 -7.56
CA GLY A 30 2.15 -2.66 -7.99
C GLY A 30 2.74 -3.55 -9.09
N ILE A 31 2.83 -4.85 -8.80
CA ILE A 31 3.47 -5.84 -9.68
C ILE A 31 2.60 -6.24 -10.87
N GLU A 32 1.26 -6.14 -10.75
CA GLU A 32 0.33 -6.37 -11.85
C GLU A 32 0.46 -5.28 -12.91
N ASP A 33 0.62 -4.02 -12.49
CA ASP A 33 0.80 -2.88 -13.39
C ASP A 33 2.22 -2.85 -14.00
N ASN A 34 3.23 -3.05 -13.15
CA ASN A 34 4.63 -3.11 -13.58
C ASN A 34 5.38 -4.24 -12.86
N PRO A 35 5.50 -5.43 -13.48
CA PRO A 35 6.20 -6.58 -12.90
C PRO A 35 7.68 -6.33 -12.60
N TRP A 36 8.29 -5.33 -13.25
CA TRP A 36 9.70 -5.00 -13.13
C TRP A 36 9.98 -3.82 -12.19
N ILE A 37 8.94 -3.31 -11.50
CA ILE A 37 9.11 -2.19 -10.58
C ILE A 37 10.11 -2.54 -9.48
N SER A 38 11.01 -1.60 -9.19
CA SER A 38 11.95 -1.80 -8.09
C SER A 38 11.21 -1.73 -6.74
N GLN A 39 11.67 -2.50 -5.77
CA GLN A 39 11.08 -2.50 -4.42
C GLN A 39 11.05 -1.09 -3.80
N ASN A 40 12.12 -0.30 -3.98
CA ASN A 40 12.23 1.05 -3.43
C ASN A 40 11.25 2.02 -4.09
N GLU A 41 11.05 1.89 -5.41
CA GLU A 41 10.09 2.71 -6.15
C GLU A 41 8.66 2.37 -5.75
N LEU A 42 8.30 1.09 -5.70
CA LEU A 42 6.98 0.64 -5.26
C LEU A 42 6.69 1.08 -3.81
N LYS A 43 7.67 0.92 -2.91
CA LYS A 43 7.56 1.38 -1.53
C LYS A 43 7.29 2.88 -1.44
N SER A 44 8.05 3.69 -2.18
CA SER A 44 7.88 5.16 -2.21
C SER A 44 6.49 5.56 -2.71
N ILE A 45 5.96 4.87 -3.72
CA ILE A 45 4.61 5.11 -4.25
C ILE A 45 3.54 4.76 -3.21
N ILE A 46 3.65 3.59 -2.56
CA ILE A 46 2.71 3.14 -1.53
C ILE A 46 2.71 4.11 -0.35
N GLU A 47 3.89 4.49 0.17
CA GLU A 47 4.01 5.44 1.28
C GLU A 47 3.33 6.78 0.97
N ARG A 48 3.51 7.29 -0.25
CA ARG A 48 2.84 8.52 -0.70
C ARG A 48 1.31 8.35 -0.78
N ALA A 49 0.83 7.26 -1.35
CA ALA A 49 -0.61 7.01 -1.50
C ALA A 49 -1.28 6.87 -0.12
N VAL A 50 -0.67 6.09 0.78
CA VAL A 50 -1.13 5.90 2.16
C VAL A 50 -1.16 7.23 2.92
N ALA A 51 -0.10 8.04 2.84
CA ALA A 51 -0.07 9.34 3.52
C ALA A 51 -1.17 10.28 3.02
N PHE A 52 -1.47 10.26 1.72
CA PHE A 52 -2.53 11.09 1.15
C PHE A 52 -3.92 10.62 1.59
N VAL A 53 -4.15 9.32 1.60
CA VAL A 53 -5.40 8.69 2.06
C VAL A 53 -5.63 8.96 3.55
N LYS A 54 -4.59 8.84 4.39
CA LYS A 54 -4.65 9.24 5.82
C LYS A 54 -5.13 10.68 6.01
N ASN A 55 -4.55 11.62 5.26
CA ASN A 55 -4.92 13.04 5.35
C ASN A 55 -6.38 13.33 4.92
N GLN A 56 -6.97 12.49 4.07
CA GLN A 56 -8.40 12.59 3.71
C GLN A 56 -9.30 12.03 4.82
N TYR A 57 -8.90 10.93 5.47
CA TYR A 57 -9.70 10.28 6.52
C TYR A 57 -9.65 10.98 7.88
N GLU A 58 -8.54 11.64 8.25
CA GLU A 58 -8.51 12.53 9.41
C GLU A 58 -9.55 13.67 9.32
N ARG A 59 -10.04 13.95 8.11
CA ARG A 59 -11.11 14.91 7.85
C ARG A 59 -12.53 14.31 7.93
N GLY A 60 -12.73 12.99 8.13
CA GLY A 60 -14.08 12.43 8.17
C GLY A 60 -14.38 10.94 8.45
N SER A 61 -13.44 10.02 8.73
CA SER A 61 -13.81 8.62 9.04
C SER A 61 -12.75 7.87 9.86
N SER A 62 -13.17 7.21 10.94
CA SER A 62 -12.30 6.56 11.94
C SER A 62 -11.95 5.10 11.65
N CYS A 63 -12.50 4.46 10.61
CA CYS A 63 -12.34 3.01 10.42
C CYS A 63 -11.05 2.65 9.65
N HIS A 64 -10.59 3.48 8.71
CA HIS A 64 -9.39 3.17 7.90
C HIS A 64 -8.04 3.52 8.57
N THR A 65 -8.03 4.16 9.74
CA THR A 65 -6.79 4.58 10.41
C THR A 65 -5.95 3.40 10.90
N THR A 66 -6.59 2.32 11.35
CA THR A 66 -5.91 1.13 11.92
C THR A 66 -5.13 0.35 10.85
N LEU A 67 -5.67 0.22 9.64
CA LEU A 67 -5.00 -0.49 8.54
C LEU A 67 -3.81 0.29 7.95
N LEU A 68 -3.95 1.61 7.86
CA LEU A 68 -2.87 2.49 7.40
C LEU A 68 -1.76 2.61 8.47
N GLU A 69 -2.05 2.34 9.74
CA GLU A 69 -1.03 2.12 10.78
C GLU A 69 -0.29 0.79 10.58
N VAL A 70 -0.98 -0.31 10.29
CA VAL A 70 -0.33 -1.60 9.97
C VAL A 70 0.57 -1.48 8.73
N LEU A 71 0.18 -0.68 7.73
CA LEU A 71 1.00 -0.44 6.53
C LEU A 71 2.19 0.50 6.76
N LEU A 72 2.10 1.43 7.72
CA LEU A 72 3.16 2.41 8.04
C LEU A 72 3.96 2.09 9.30
N GLU A 73 3.60 1.04 10.04
CA GLU A 73 4.28 0.72 11.30
C GLU A 73 5.75 0.39 11.02
N PRO A 74 6.70 1.14 11.63
CA PRO A 74 8.14 0.86 11.51
C PRO A 74 8.54 -0.44 12.23
N THR A 75 7.64 -1.03 12.99
CA THR A 75 7.92 -2.04 14.02
C THR A 75 7.39 -3.41 13.63
N HIS A 76 7.95 -4.00 12.59
CA HIS A 76 8.45 -5.38 12.68
C HIS A 76 9.42 -5.61 11.52
N ARG A 77 10.72 -5.46 11.83
CA ARG A 77 11.88 -5.87 11.01
C ARG A 77 11.84 -7.36 10.56
N ILE A 78 10.82 -8.11 10.98
CA ILE A 78 10.58 -9.53 10.71
C ILE A 78 9.51 -9.72 9.61
N LEU A 79 8.42 -8.94 9.62
CA LEU A 79 7.30 -9.09 8.66
C LEU A 79 7.63 -8.56 7.26
N SER A 80 8.46 -7.51 7.17
CA SER A 80 9.06 -7.06 5.90
C SER A 80 9.76 -8.23 5.19
N SER A 81 10.53 -9.06 5.89
CA SER A 81 11.26 -10.15 5.23
C SER A 81 10.38 -11.32 4.79
N ALA A 82 9.22 -11.52 5.44
CA ALA A 82 8.35 -12.67 5.22
C ALA A 82 7.30 -12.39 4.13
N VAL A 83 6.67 -11.21 4.18
CA VAL A 83 5.72 -10.76 3.14
C VAL A 83 6.45 -10.64 1.79
N TRP A 84 7.67 -10.08 1.77
CA TRP A 84 8.49 -10.01 0.55
C TRP A 84 9.07 -11.37 0.12
N ARG A 85 9.09 -12.40 0.99
CA ARG A 85 9.48 -13.77 0.62
C ARG A 85 8.38 -14.49 -0.15
N VAL A 86 7.12 -14.24 0.22
CA VAL A 86 5.94 -14.82 -0.45
C VAL A 86 5.73 -14.21 -1.84
N VAL A 87 6.06 -12.93 -2.03
CA VAL A 87 5.98 -12.26 -3.34
C VAL A 87 7.10 -12.69 -4.31
N ARG A 88 8.13 -13.42 -3.84
CA ARG A 88 9.25 -13.90 -4.66
C ARG A 88 9.25 -15.44 -4.83
N LEU A 89 8.07 -16.03 -5.07
CA LEU A 89 7.90 -17.42 -5.50
C LEU A 89 7.26 -17.47 -6.89
#